data_AF-A0A7V9BYV2-F1
#
_entry.id   AF-A0A7V9BYV2-F1
#
_cell.length_a   1.000
_cell.length_b   1.000
_cell.length_c   1.000
_cell.angle_alpha   90.00
_cell.angle_beta   90.00
_cell.angle_gamma   90.00
#
_symmetry.space_group_name_H-M   'P 1'
#
loop_
_entity.id
_entity.type
_entity.pdbx_description
1 polymer ?
#
loop_
_entity_poly.entity_id
_entity_poly.type
_entity_poly.pdbx_seq_one_letter_code
_entity_poly.pdbx_strand_id
1 'polypeptide(L)'
;AKPEVPVTDLPAHLTALGEERIMDGPVDGYRDTAEGTLAAWQQRGSLDGTVFLPMGFELPADRALGILLLDSLVHGWDLGRAIGVDTEIESQVAQAALAVAQGFVGDQLRGTAFGNAIDLPDGASPTDELVAFLGRRP
;
A
#
# COMPACT_ATOMS: atom_id res chain seq x y z
N ALA A 1 -23.82 -8.08 20.46
CA ALA A 1 -23.82 -7.31 19.20
C ALA A 1 -22.56 -6.45 19.20
N LYS A 2 -21.72 -6.57 18.17
CA LYS A 2 -20.51 -5.74 18.01
C LYS A 2 -20.99 -4.32 17.65
N PRO A 3 -20.45 -3.25 18.22
CA PRO A 3 -20.86 -1.91 17.82
C PRO A 3 -20.37 -1.68 16.39
N GLU A 4 -21.30 -1.45 15.46
CA GLU A 4 -20.98 -0.81 14.18
C GLU A 4 -20.59 0.63 14.52
N VAL A 5 -19.33 0.99 14.32
CA VAL A 5 -18.97 2.40 14.24
C VAL A 5 -19.27 2.81 12.80
N PRO A 6 -20.33 3.61 12.55
CA PRO A 6 -20.65 4.02 11.20
C PRO A 6 -19.49 4.87 10.65
N VAL A 7 -19.18 4.70 9.37
CA VAL A 7 -18.07 5.39 8.66
C VAL A 7 -18.14 6.93 8.82
N THR A 8 -19.32 7.46 9.15
CA THR A 8 -19.58 8.87 9.48
C THR A 8 -18.99 9.36 10.79
N ASP A 9 -18.60 8.47 11.70
CA ASP A 9 -18.00 8.79 13.02
C ASP A 9 -16.47 8.66 13.02
N LEU A 10 -15.84 8.40 11.87
CA LEU A 10 -14.40 8.46 11.75
C LEU A 10 -13.94 9.93 11.87
N PRO A 11 -12.87 10.22 12.63
CA PRO A 11 -12.25 11.54 12.66
C PRO A 11 -12.08 12.13 11.25
N ALA A 12 -12.40 13.41 11.06
CA ALA A 12 -12.41 14.06 9.73
C ALA A 12 -11.11 13.93 8.92
N HIS A 13 -9.97 13.65 9.58
CA HIS A 13 -8.70 13.37 8.91
C HIS A 13 -8.65 12.02 8.17
N LEU A 14 -9.60 11.12 8.44
CA LEU A 14 -9.71 9.80 7.81
C LEU A 14 -10.74 9.75 6.67
N THR A 15 -11.63 10.74 6.55
CA THR A 15 -12.77 10.67 5.61
C THR A 15 -12.93 11.85 4.66
N ALA A 16 -12.25 12.98 4.87
CA ALA A 16 -12.43 14.15 3.99
C ALA A 16 -11.17 15.01 3.79
N LEU A 17 -10.28 15.13 4.79
CA LEU A 17 -9.18 16.09 4.69
C LEU A 17 -8.03 15.65 3.76
N GLY A 18 -7.82 14.34 3.55
CA GLY A 18 -6.78 13.85 2.63
C GLY A 18 -7.15 14.09 1.17
N GLU A 19 -8.38 13.74 0.78
CA GLU A 19 -8.87 13.86 -0.58
C GLU A 19 -9.00 15.34 -1.02
N GLU A 20 -9.54 16.22 -0.17
CA GLU A 20 -9.63 17.66 -0.48
C GLU A 20 -8.24 18.32 -0.59
N ARG A 21 -7.28 17.93 0.27
CA ARG A 21 -5.93 18.52 0.28
C ARG A 21 -5.09 18.09 -0.94
N ILE A 22 -5.33 16.90 -1.50
CA ILE A 22 -4.68 16.42 -2.73
C ILE A 22 -5.19 17.19 -3.96
N MET A 23 -6.45 17.64 -3.97
CA MET A 23 -7.05 18.27 -5.16
C MET A 23 -6.56 19.71 -5.39
N ASP A 24 -6.27 20.47 -4.34
CA ASP A 24 -5.82 21.88 -4.45
C ASP A 24 -4.29 22.02 -4.61
N GLY A 25 -3.53 20.99 -4.24
CA GLY A 25 -2.07 20.97 -4.29
C GLY A 25 -1.53 19.54 -4.13
N PRO A 26 -1.52 18.71 -5.19
CA PRO A 26 -1.32 17.27 -5.07
C PRO A 26 0.03 16.87 -4.46
N VAL A 27 1.08 17.65 -4.73
CA VAL A 27 2.42 17.38 -4.17
C VAL A 27 2.46 17.64 -2.67
N ASP A 28 1.97 18.80 -2.24
CA ASP A 28 2.00 19.17 -0.82
C ASP A 28 0.98 18.35 -0.03
N GLY A 29 -0.22 18.12 -0.58
CA GLY A 29 -1.22 17.23 0.01
C GLY A 29 -0.73 15.80 0.20
N TYR A 30 -0.03 15.23 -0.80
CA TYR A 30 0.61 13.92 -0.64
C TYR A 30 1.68 13.95 0.46
N ARG A 31 2.57 14.95 0.46
CA ARG A 31 3.65 15.06 1.46
C ARG A 31 3.09 15.15 2.88
N ASP A 32 2.12 16.02 3.11
CA ASP A 32 1.51 16.22 4.43
C ASP A 32 0.78 14.96 4.91
N THR A 33 0.10 14.26 3.99
CA THR A 33 -0.57 12.98 4.29
C THR A 33 0.43 11.89 4.63
N ALA A 34 1.53 11.80 3.89
CA ALA A 34 2.60 10.84 4.14
C ALA A 34 3.28 11.10 5.49
N GLU A 35 3.58 12.36 5.82
CA GLU A 35 4.15 12.76 7.10
C GLU A 35 3.23 12.43 8.26
N GLY A 36 1.93 12.76 8.16
CA GLY A 36 0.95 12.43 9.19
C GLY A 36 0.77 10.92 9.38
N THR A 37 0.73 10.17 8.28
CA THR A 37 0.63 8.70 8.30
C THR A 37 1.85 8.07 8.95
N LEU A 38 3.05 8.52 8.58
CA LEU A 38 4.29 8.04 9.18
C LEU A 38 4.34 8.35 10.69
N ALA A 39 3.97 9.56 11.09
CA ALA A 39 3.92 9.96 12.49
C ALA A 39 2.94 9.12 13.32
N ALA A 40 1.82 8.69 12.74
CA ALA A 40 0.86 7.79 13.37
C ALA A 40 1.44 6.38 13.58
N TRP A 41 2.05 5.80 12.54
CA TRP A 41 2.65 4.47 12.62
C TRP A 41 3.90 4.40 13.50
N GLN A 42 4.58 5.52 13.74
CA GLN A 42 5.73 5.60 14.65
C GLN A 42 5.36 5.64 16.14
N GLN A 43 4.07 5.81 16.49
CA GLN A 43 3.65 5.80 17.89
C GLN A 43 3.84 4.42 18.54
N ARG A 44 4.15 4.40 19.84
CA ARG A 44 4.23 3.13 20.59
C ARG A 44 2.87 2.43 20.60
N GLY A 45 2.88 1.13 20.27
CA GLY A 45 1.67 0.32 20.20
C GLY A 45 0.84 0.51 18.93
N SER A 46 1.36 1.21 17.91
CA SER A 46 0.66 1.42 16.63
C SER A 46 0.38 0.12 15.87
N LEU A 47 1.15 -0.93 16.12
CA LEU A 47 0.97 -2.26 15.55
C LEU A 47 0.01 -3.15 16.36
N ASP A 48 -0.48 -2.67 17.51
CA ASP A 48 -1.43 -3.40 18.33
C ASP A 48 -2.86 -3.17 17.83
N GLY A 49 -3.70 -4.21 17.93
CA GLY A 49 -5.12 -4.10 17.60
C GLY A 49 -5.41 -4.16 16.10
N THR A 50 -6.46 -3.45 15.68
CA THR A 50 -7.02 -3.52 14.32
C THR A 50 -7.20 -2.14 13.70
N VAL A 51 -7.09 -2.10 12.37
CA VAL A 51 -7.35 -0.94 11.52
C VAL A 51 -8.56 -1.20 10.65
N PHE A 52 -9.44 -0.21 10.55
CA PHE A 52 -10.58 -0.22 9.63
C PHE A 52 -10.16 0.33 8.28
N LEU A 53 -10.38 -0.47 7.24
CA LEU A 53 -10.21 -0.08 5.84
C LEU A 53 -11.56 0.31 5.23
N PRO A 54 -11.55 1.03 4.08
CA PRO A 54 -12.77 1.31 3.33
C PRO A 54 -13.60 0.05 3.05
N MET A 55 -14.91 0.19 2.84
CA MET A 55 -15.85 -0.91 2.63
C MET A 55 -16.05 -1.86 3.83
N GLY A 56 -15.68 -1.43 5.04
CA GLY A 56 -16.00 -2.15 6.29
C GLY A 56 -15.08 -3.33 6.59
N PHE A 57 -13.90 -3.40 5.96
CA PHE A 57 -12.89 -4.39 6.27
C PHE A 57 -12.12 -4.00 7.53
N GLU A 58 -11.83 -4.98 8.40
CA GLU A 58 -11.03 -4.81 9.60
C GLU A 58 -9.85 -5.77 9.53
N LEU A 59 -8.63 -5.27 9.70
CA LEU A 59 -7.40 -6.06 9.66
C LEU A 59 -6.54 -5.81 10.90
N PRO A 60 -5.74 -6.79 11.35
CA PRO A 60 -4.64 -6.53 12.28
C PRO A 60 -3.75 -5.39 11.79
N ALA A 61 -3.34 -4.51 12.70
CA ALA A 61 -2.64 -3.28 12.34
C ALA A 61 -1.30 -3.52 11.62
N ASP A 62 -0.56 -4.56 11.99
CA ASP A 62 0.66 -5.01 11.32
C ASP A 62 0.42 -5.40 9.85
N ARG A 63 -0.69 -6.08 9.57
CA ARG A 63 -1.10 -6.45 8.21
C ARG A 63 -1.53 -5.22 7.41
N ALA A 64 -2.25 -4.29 8.03
CA ALA A 64 -2.65 -3.04 7.39
C ALA A 64 -1.43 -2.19 6.99
N LEU A 65 -0.42 -2.07 7.87
CA LEU A 65 0.84 -1.39 7.54
C LEU A 65 1.59 -2.09 6.40
N GLY A 66 1.61 -3.42 6.38
CA GLY A 66 2.19 -4.18 5.28
C GLY A 66 1.51 -3.86 3.94
N ILE A 67 0.18 -3.82 3.91
CA ILE A 67 -0.58 -3.47 2.69
C ILE A 67 -0.28 -2.04 2.27
N LEU A 68 -0.20 -1.08 3.20
CA LEU A 68 0.16 0.31 2.89
C LEU A 68 1.57 0.43 2.29
N LEU A 69 2.54 -0.33 2.82
CA LEU A 69 3.89 -0.41 2.27
C LEU A 69 3.85 -0.92 0.82
N LEU A 70 3.15 -2.04 0.59
CA LEU A 70 3.01 -2.65 -0.73
C LEU A 70 2.38 -1.67 -1.74
N ASP A 71 1.26 -1.05 -1.36
CA ASP A 71 0.52 -0.11 -2.20
C ASP A 71 1.39 1.09 -2.61
N SER A 72 2.07 1.70 -1.64
CA SER A 72 2.92 2.87 -1.86
C SER A 72 4.08 2.59 -2.81
N LEU A 73 4.77 1.46 -2.62
CA LEU A 73 5.94 1.09 -3.43
C LEU A 73 5.54 0.80 -4.87
N VAL A 74 4.47 0.02 -5.04
CA VAL A 74 4.06 -0.48 -6.34
C VAL A 74 3.46 0.64 -7.19
N HIS A 75 2.65 1.53 -6.59
CA HIS A 75 2.15 2.69 -7.31
C HIS A 75 3.23 3.76 -7.56
N GLY A 76 4.20 3.90 -6.66
CA GLY A 76 5.40 4.69 -6.92
C GLY A 76 6.20 4.16 -8.12
N TRP A 77 6.37 2.84 -8.20
CA TRP A 77 6.98 2.17 -9.34
C TRP A 77 6.17 2.38 -10.63
N ASP A 78 4.83 2.23 -10.59
CA ASP A 78 3.96 2.44 -11.76
C ASP A 78 4.13 3.87 -12.32
N LEU A 79 4.13 4.87 -11.43
CA LEU A 79 4.29 6.27 -11.80
C LEU A 79 5.68 6.54 -12.37
N GLY A 80 6.74 6.07 -11.70
CA GLY A 80 8.12 6.23 -12.15
C GLY A 80 8.35 5.64 -13.54
N ARG A 81 7.82 4.43 -13.79
CA ARG A 81 7.83 3.80 -15.11
C ARG A 81 7.10 4.62 -16.16
N ALA A 82 5.93 5.16 -15.83
CA ALA A 82 5.13 5.96 -16.76
C ALA A 82 5.84 7.26 -17.20
N ILE A 83 6.71 7.83 -16.36
CA ILE A 83 7.45 9.06 -16.64
C ILE A 83 8.92 8.84 -17.03
N GLY A 84 9.37 7.58 -17.12
CA GLY A 84 10.74 7.23 -17.52
C GLY A 84 11.81 7.51 -16.46
N VAL A 85 11.46 7.46 -15.18
CA VAL A 85 12.39 7.57 -14.05
C VAL A 85 12.80 6.17 -13.59
N ASP A 86 14.02 6.02 -13.07
CA ASP A 86 14.49 4.78 -12.45
C ASP A 86 13.62 4.42 -11.24
N THR A 87 13.17 3.18 -11.18
CA THR A 87 12.20 2.68 -10.20
C THR A 87 12.74 1.54 -9.35
N GLU A 88 14.06 1.39 -9.27
CA GLU A 88 14.67 0.38 -8.41
C GLU A 88 14.38 0.69 -6.93
N ILE A 89 13.80 -0.28 -6.23
CA ILE A 89 13.51 -0.23 -4.81
C ILE A 89 14.69 -0.85 -4.06
N GLU A 90 15.01 -0.34 -2.88
CA GLU A 90 16.02 -0.95 -2.02
C GLU A 90 15.68 -2.44 -1.77
N SER A 91 16.66 -3.32 -1.94
CA SER A 91 16.46 -4.76 -1.99
C SER A 91 15.71 -5.34 -0.79
N GLN A 92 16.02 -4.90 0.43
CA GLN A 92 15.35 -5.41 1.63
C GLN A 92 13.90 -4.94 1.71
N VAL A 93 13.64 -3.70 1.29
CA VAL A 93 12.28 -3.15 1.21
C VAL A 93 11.44 -3.90 0.16
N ALA A 94 12.00 -4.17 -1.02
CA ALA A 94 11.32 -4.92 -2.07
C ALA A 94 11.01 -6.36 -1.63
N GLN A 95 11.95 -7.03 -0.97
CA GLN A 95 11.75 -8.37 -0.42
C GLN A 95 10.67 -8.40 0.69
N ALA A 96 10.66 -7.40 1.57
CA ALA A 96 9.62 -7.28 2.59
C ALA A 96 8.23 -7.09 1.96
N ALA A 97 8.13 -6.23 0.94
CA ALA A 97 6.89 -6.02 0.20
C ALA A 97 6.45 -7.28 -0.56
N LEU A 98 7.39 -8.04 -1.14
CA LEU A 98 7.09 -9.32 -1.80
C LEU A 98 6.53 -10.34 -0.80
N ALA A 99 7.11 -10.44 0.40
CA ALA A 99 6.60 -11.31 1.45
C ALA A 99 5.17 -10.91 1.89
N VAL A 100 4.89 -9.60 2.00
CA VAL A 100 3.52 -9.12 2.26
C VAL A 100 2.59 -9.52 1.12
N ALA A 101 2.99 -9.28 -0.13
CA ALA A 101 2.20 -9.59 -1.32
C ALA A 101 1.87 -11.08 -1.40
N GLN A 102 2.84 -11.97 -1.17
CA GLN A 102 2.62 -13.42 -1.15
C GLN A 102 1.65 -13.87 -0.06
N GLY A 103 1.63 -13.18 1.09
CA GLY A 103 0.70 -13.46 2.17
C GLY A 103 -0.69 -12.84 2.00
N PHE A 104 -0.89 -11.93 1.04
CA PHE A 104 -2.14 -11.18 0.85
C PHE A 104 -2.83 -11.52 -0.48
N VAL A 105 -2.06 -11.67 -1.55
CA VAL A 105 -2.56 -11.85 -2.92
C VAL A 105 -2.77 -13.33 -3.22
N GLY A 106 -3.95 -13.83 -2.86
CA GLY A 106 -4.43 -15.15 -3.27
C GLY A 106 -5.08 -15.15 -4.66
N ASP A 107 -5.34 -16.35 -5.19
CA ASP A 107 -5.91 -16.56 -6.54
C ASP A 107 -7.22 -15.80 -6.76
N GLN A 108 -8.04 -15.63 -5.72
CA GLN A 108 -9.31 -14.89 -5.79
C GLN A 108 -9.15 -13.41 -6.14
N LEU A 109 -7.98 -12.81 -5.92
CA LEU A 109 -7.69 -11.42 -6.25
C LEU A 109 -7.05 -11.27 -7.65
N ARG A 110 -6.70 -12.38 -8.31
CA ARG A 110 -6.14 -12.40 -9.65
C ARG A 110 -7.23 -12.14 -10.70
N GLY A 111 -6.91 -11.31 -11.69
CA GLY A 111 -7.85 -10.88 -12.74
C GLY A 111 -8.85 -9.82 -12.29
N THR A 112 -8.84 -9.43 -11.01
CA THR A 112 -9.67 -8.35 -10.46
C THR A 112 -8.80 -7.18 -9.98
N ALA A 113 -8.03 -7.39 -8.90
CA ALA A 113 -7.15 -6.38 -8.32
C ALA A 113 -5.69 -6.53 -8.77
N PHE A 114 -5.25 -7.75 -9.10
CA PHE A 114 -3.88 -8.04 -9.52
C PHE A 114 -3.84 -8.85 -10.82
N GLY A 115 -2.82 -8.64 -11.65
CA GLY A 115 -2.57 -9.48 -12.82
C GLY A 115 -2.06 -10.87 -12.40
N ASN A 116 -1.94 -11.80 -13.36
CA ASN A 116 -1.23 -13.06 -13.10
C ASN A 116 0.25 -12.80 -12.88
N ALA A 117 0.90 -13.58 -12.01
CA ALA A 117 2.34 -13.52 -11.86
C ALA A 117 3.04 -13.78 -13.20
N ILE A 118 4.14 -13.08 -13.45
CA ILE A 118 4.93 -13.20 -14.69
C ILE A 118 6.24 -13.93 -14.36
N ASP A 119 6.57 -14.93 -15.17
CA ASP A 119 7.86 -15.63 -15.07
C ASP A 119 9.00 -14.69 -15.47
N LEU A 120 10.06 -14.69 -14.66
CA LEU A 120 11.26 -13.89 -14.88
C LEU A 120 12.47 -14.78 -15.19
N PRO A 121 13.47 -14.27 -15.91
CA PRO A 121 14.75 -14.94 -16.03
C PRO A 121 15.46 -15.02 -14.67
N ASP A 122 16.38 -15.98 -14.54
CA ASP A 122 17.23 -16.08 -13.36
C ASP A 122 18.02 -14.79 -13.11
N GLY A 123 18.12 -14.37 -11.86
CA GLY A 123 18.89 -13.20 -11.44
C GLY A 123 18.17 -11.86 -11.61
N ALA A 124 16.83 -11.87 -11.74
CA ALA A 124 16.02 -10.65 -11.68
C ALA A 124 16.23 -9.88 -10.36
N SER A 125 16.03 -8.56 -10.37
CA SER A 125 16.15 -7.77 -9.15
C SER A 125 14.97 -8.07 -8.20
N PRO A 126 15.12 -7.83 -6.89
CA PRO A 126 13.99 -7.91 -5.96
C PRO A 126 12.80 -7.02 -6.34
N THR A 127 13.09 -5.87 -6.96
CA THR A 127 12.05 -4.99 -7.53
C THR A 127 11.29 -5.71 -8.63
N ASP A 128 11.99 -6.33 -9.59
CA ASP A 128 11.39 -7.07 -10.69
C ASP A 128 10.54 -8.24 -10.18
N GLU A 129 11.05 -9.03 -9.23
CA GLU A 129 10.31 -10.13 -8.61
C GLU A 129 9.00 -9.67 -7.96
N LEU A 130 9.04 -8.55 -7.22
CA LEU A 130 7.86 -7.96 -6.61
C LEU A 130 6.81 -7.57 -7.66
N VAL A 131 7.19 -6.77 -8.65
CA VAL A 131 6.22 -6.23 -9.61
C VAL A 131 5.70 -7.32 -10.54
N ALA A 132 6.55 -8.28 -10.92
CA ALA A 132 6.16 -9.45 -11.71
C ALA A 132 5.19 -10.34 -10.94
N PHE A 133 5.40 -10.57 -9.64
CA PHE A 133 4.46 -11.30 -8.80
C PHE A 133 3.08 -10.63 -8.77
N LEU A 134 3.02 -9.29 -8.87
CA LEU A 134 1.77 -8.52 -8.91
C LEU A 134 1.17 -8.39 -10.32
N GLY A 135 1.83 -8.98 -11.33
CA GLY A 135 1.40 -9.03 -12.72
C GLY A 135 1.76 -7.81 -13.56
N ARG A 136 2.74 -7.01 -13.11
CA ARG A 136 3.35 -5.93 -13.89
C ARG A 136 4.54 -6.45 -14.68
N ARG A 137 4.88 -5.74 -15.75
CA ARG A 137 6.03 -6.08 -16.61
C ARG A 137 7.21 -5.19 -16.26
N PRO A 138 8.27 -5.73 -15.63
CA PRO A 138 9.52 -5.03 -15.45
C PRO A 138 10.21 -4.70 -16.77
#